data_AF-A0A2V5ZCE5-F1
#
_entry.id   AF-A0A2V5ZCE5-F1
#
_cell.length_a   1.000
_cell.length_b   1.000
_cell.length_c   1.000
_cell.angle_alpha   90.00
_cell.angle_beta   90.00
_cell.angle_gamma   90.00
#
_symmetry.space_group_name_H-M   'P 1'
#
loop_
_entity.id
_entity.type
_entity.pdbx_description
1 polymer ?
#
loop_
_entity_poly.entity_id
_entity_poly.type
_entity_poly.pdbx_seq_one_letter_code
_entity_poly.pdbx_strand_id
1 'polypeptide(L)'
;MPNEPNPPVEAAVPAASLQHEQATRLPLQRLFRALTMKQRERVSAFTLAELLVSVGVLVLLTVLATQLLNNAATIMTLGHRQMDADSQARELFDRMAIDFAQMIRRSDVDYYLKSSTTANDCRLCNRQRGNDQIAFYSTIPGWSAITGAQQGPVSIIGYRINVSGTTLSNRLERLGEALVWNGATSDTRSDGRPASVIFWAPLNPWANLTTNPFDIIGRDVFRFEYYYLLKNGDLSSTPWYATSSVRGMQDVSAIIVDVAVIDSKSRVLLSNSDIAGLAEDLADYSGQAPGGSLAGWRATLDGNMTLPRPALSSVRLYERSFYLSSASLGSP
;
A
#
# COMPACT_ATOMS: atom_id res chain seq x y z
N MET A 1 -34.12 -27.61 28.24
CA MET A 1 -35.58 -27.44 28.40
C MET A 1 -35.85 -26.81 29.76
N PRO A 2 -36.98 -26.12 29.98
CA PRO A 2 -38.00 -25.62 29.02
C PRO A 2 -38.00 -24.06 28.96
N ASN A 3 -38.28 -23.39 27.83
CA ASN A 3 -39.55 -23.10 27.12
C ASN A 3 -40.19 -21.75 27.50
N GLU A 4 -40.81 -21.12 26.50
CA GLU A 4 -41.75 -19.98 26.62
C GLU A 4 -42.95 -20.30 27.53
N PRO A 5 -43.78 -19.29 27.83
CA PRO A 5 -45.06 -19.26 27.12
C PRO A 5 -45.51 -17.89 26.58
N ASN A 6 -46.23 -17.98 25.46
CA ASN A 6 -47.06 -16.97 24.76
C ASN A 6 -48.51 -17.54 24.71
N PRO A 7 -49.50 -16.95 24.00
CA PRO A 7 -49.81 -15.53 23.75
C PRO A 7 -50.98 -15.05 24.67
N PRO A 8 -52.32 -15.01 24.35
CA PRO A 8 -53.12 -15.18 23.12
C PRO A 8 -54.15 -14.03 22.81
N VAL A 9 -54.98 -14.22 21.75
CA VAL A 9 -56.29 -13.57 21.43
C VAL A 9 -56.27 -12.05 21.13
N GLU A 10 -56.40 -11.56 19.87
CA GLU A 10 -57.48 -11.68 18.87
C GLU A 10 -58.69 -10.73 19.12
N ALA A 11 -58.92 -9.80 18.19
CA ALA A 11 -60.18 -9.07 18.04
C ALA A 11 -60.37 -8.61 16.58
N ALA A 12 -61.29 -9.25 15.86
CA ALA A 12 -61.78 -8.82 14.55
C ALA A 12 -63.10 -8.00 14.73
N VAL A 13 -64.00 -8.05 13.73
CA VAL A 13 -65.45 -7.71 13.81
C VAL A 13 -65.80 -6.20 13.62
N PRO A 14 -66.84 -5.82 12.84
CA PRO A 14 -67.33 -6.37 11.55
C PRO A 14 -67.84 -5.25 10.57
N ALA A 15 -68.76 -5.59 9.67
CA ALA A 15 -69.35 -4.72 8.65
C ALA A 15 -70.82 -4.28 8.90
N ALA A 16 -71.25 -3.30 8.08
CA ALA A 16 -72.60 -3.07 7.55
C ALA A 16 -73.78 -2.66 8.47
N SER A 17 -74.48 -1.61 8.05
CA SER A 17 -75.94 -1.47 8.17
C SER A 17 -76.51 -0.66 6.98
N LEU A 18 -77.81 -0.81 6.70
CA LEU A 18 -78.51 -0.37 5.49
C LEU A 18 -79.83 0.32 5.87
N GLN A 19 -80.27 1.29 5.03
CA GLN A 19 -81.66 1.80 4.93
C GLN A 19 -82.16 2.64 6.14
N HIS A 20 -83.19 3.51 6.08
CA HIS A 20 -84.20 3.83 5.04
C HIS A 20 -84.74 5.29 5.18
N GLU A 21 -85.73 5.68 4.34
CA GLU A 21 -86.56 6.93 4.29
C GLU A 21 -86.21 7.92 3.15
N GLN A 22 -86.94 7.91 2.02
CA GLN A 22 -88.25 8.56 1.75
C GLN A 22 -88.17 10.11 1.72
N ALA A 23 -87.94 10.78 0.58
CA ALA A 23 -88.78 10.97 -0.61
C ALA A 23 -89.94 12.00 -0.47
N THR A 24 -89.85 13.13 -1.18
CA THR A 24 -91.05 13.92 -1.61
C THR A 24 -90.81 14.81 -2.84
N ARG A 25 -91.63 14.55 -3.88
CA ARG A 25 -92.24 15.49 -4.87
C ARG A 25 -91.38 16.19 -5.95
N LEU A 26 -91.65 15.78 -7.20
CA LEU A 26 -91.59 16.59 -8.43
C LEU A 26 -92.64 17.73 -8.42
N PRO A 27 -92.51 18.73 -9.30
CA PRO A 27 -93.31 18.65 -10.54
C PRO A 27 -92.55 18.96 -11.85
N LEU A 28 -93.04 18.35 -12.92
CA LEU A 28 -92.77 18.66 -14.32
C LEU A 28 -92.89 20.16 -14.65
N GLN A 29 -92.04 20.69 -15.55
CA GLN A 29 -92.45 21.00 -16.93
C GLN A 29 -91.33 21.59 -17.84
N ARG A 30 -91.55 21.41 -19.15
CA ARG A 30 -90.98 22.10 -20.34
C ARG A 30 -89.59 21.70 -20.86
N LEU A 31 -89.66 21.06 -22.02
CA LEU A 31 -88.62 20.93 -23.04
C LEU A 31 -87.91 22.27 -23.29
N PHE A 32 -86.58 22.22 -23.46
CA PHE A 32 -85.98 22.69 -24.71
C PHE A 32 -84.81 21.81 -25.12
N ARG A 33 -84.81 21.42 -26.40
CA ARG A 33 -83.83 20.54 -27.04
C ARG A 33 -82.69 21.41 -27.55
N ALA A 34 -81.55 21.40 -26.87
CA ALA A 34 -80.31 22.03 -27.34
C ALA A 34 -79.18 21.00 -27.32
N LEU A 35 -78.64 20.68 -28.51
CA LEU A 35 -77.47 19.84 -28.65
C LEU A 35 -76.22 20.64 -28.23
N THR A 36 -75.69 20.39 -27.05
CA THR A 36 -74.29 20.73 -26.73
C THR A 36 -73.45 19.46 -26.74
N MET A 37 -72.43 19.49 -27.58
CA MET A 37 -71.61 18.35 -27.95
C MET A 37 -71.14 17.55 -26.73
N LYS A 38 -71.29 16.22 -26.81
CA LYS A 38 -70.37 15.31 -26.13
C LYS A 38 -68.97 15.64 -26.65
N GLN A 39 -68.23 16.45 -25.89
CA GLN A 39 -66.86 16.79 -26.18
C GLN A 39 -66.06 15.49 -26.12
N ARG A 40 -65.92 14.85 -27.27
CA ARG A 40 -64.84 13.90 -27.52
C ARG A 40 -63.59 14.73 -27.28
N GLU A 41 -62.98 14.54 -26.11
CA GLU A 41 -61.56 14.78 -25.98
C GLU A 41 -60.90 13.97 -27.10
N ARG A 42 -60.52 14.68 -28.16
CA ARG A 42 -59.58 14.15 -29.12
C ARG A 42 -58.30 14.03 -28.32
N VAL A 43 -58.04 12.84 -27.78
CA VAL A 43 -56.70 12.45 -27.34
C VAL A 43 -55.83 12.69 -28.56
N SER A 44 -55.08 13.79 -28.54
CA SER A 44 -54.25 14.19 -29.67
C SER A 44 -53.14 13.15 -29.76
N ALA A 45 -53.28 12.22 -30.70
CA ALA A 45 -52.24 11.25 -30.96
C ALA A 45 -50.97 12.00 -31.39
N PHE A 46 -49.84 11.71 -30.75
CA PHE A 46 -48.56 12.30 -31.11
C PHE A 46 -48.30 12.15 -32.60
N THR A 47 -47.89 13.24 -33.24
CA THR A 47 -47.44 13.21 -34.62
C THR A 47 -46.17 12.37 -34.74
N LEU A 48 -45.95 11.79 -35.92
CA LEU A 48 -44.77 10.97 -36.19
C LEU A 48 -43.46 11.77 -36.01
N ALA A 49 -43.52 13.09 -36.19
CA ALA A 49 -42.42 14.02 -35.90
C ALA A 49 -42.15 14.18 -34.40
N GLU A 50 -43.18 14.40 -33.56
CA GLU A 50 -43.02 14.48 -32.10
C GLU A 50 -42.48 13.18 -31.50
N LEU A 51 -42.90 12.02 -32.03
CA LEU A 51 -42.41 10.72 -31.61
C LEU A 51 -40.92 10.54 -31.99
N LEU A 52 -40.53 10.92 -33.21
CA LEU A 52 -39.13 10.94 -33.65
C LEU A 52 -38.25 11.85 -32.78
N VAL A 53 -38.71 13.07 -32.49
CA VAL A 53 -38.00 14.03 -31.62
C VAL A 53 -37.87 13.48 -30.19
N SER A 54 -38.95 12.93 -29.64
CA SER A 54 -38.96 12.36 -28.28
C SER A 54 -38.00 11.18 -28.14
N VAL A 55 -37.97 10.27 -29.13
CA VAL A 55 -37.02 9.15 -29.17
C VAL A 55 -35.59 9.66 -29.38
N GLY A 56 -35.37 10.65 -30.25
CA GLY A 56 -34.06 11.27 -30.44
C GLY A 56 -33.50 11.91 -29.16
N VAL A 57 -34.33 12.65 -28.42
CA VAL A 57 -33.96 13.22 -27.12
C VAL A 57 -33.72 12.13 -26.07
N LEU A 58 -34.55 11.07 -26.04
CA LEU A 58 -34.35 9.94 -25.12
C LEU A 58 -33.03 9.21 -25.39
N VAL A 59 -32.69 8.96 -26.65
CA VAL A 59 -31.39 8.38 -27.06
C VAL A 59 -30.24 9.30 -26.67
N LEU A 60 -30.36 10.61 -26.89
CA LEU A 60 -29.34 11.58 -26.48
C LEU A 60 -29.13 11.57 -24.95
N LEU A 61 -30.21 11.62 -24.18
CA LEU A 61 -30.17 11.62 -22.71
C LEU A 61 -29.61 10.30 -22.13
N THR A 62 -30.00 9.15 -22.70
CA THR A 62 -29.47 7.85 -22.26
C THR A 62 -27.99 7.68 -22.60
N VAL A 63 -27.54 8.16 -23.76
CA VAL A 63 -26.09 8.21 -24.10
C VAL A 63 -25.34 9.14 -23.16
N LEU A 64 -25.84 10.35 -22.90
CA LEU A 64 -25.22 11.31 -21.97
C LEU A 64 -25.11 10.74 -20.55
N ALA A 65 -26.20 10.14 -20.03
CA ALA A 65 -26.22 9.50 -18.71
C ALA A 65 -25.21 8.34 -18.64
N THR A 66 -25.13 7.52 -19.69
CA THR A 66 -24.16 6.40 -19.76
C THR A 66 -22.73 6.91 -19.76
N GLN A 67 -22.43 7.98 -20.52
CA GLN A 67 -21.10 8.61 -20.52
C GLN A 67 -20.73 9.20 -19.15
N LEU A 68 -21.66 9.89 -18.49
CA LEU A 68 -21.48 10.42 -17.13
C LEU A 68 -21.17 9.30 -16.12
N LEU A 69 -21.94 8.21 -16.15
CA LEU A 69 -21.72 7.07 -15.26
C LEU A 69 -20.38 6.37 -15.51
N ASN A 70 -19.99 6.17 -16.77
CA ASN A 70 -18.70 5.57 -17.14
C ASN A 70 -17.51 6.45 -16.70
N ASN A 71 -17.62 7.77 -16.87
CA ASN A 71 -16.59 8.72 -16.42
C ASN A 71 -16.49 8.73 -14.89
N ALA A 72 -17.62 8.76 -14.18
CA ALA A 72 -17.65 8.69 -12.72
C ALA A 72 -17.04 7.39 -12.20
N ALA A 73 -17.39 6.23 -12.77
CA ALA A 73 -16.83 4.93 -12.40
C ALA A 73 -15.31 4.86 -12.64
N THR A 74 -14.83 5.47 -13.72
CA THR A 74 -13.39 5.55 -14.04
C THR A 74 -12.64 6.41 -13.02
N ILE A 75 -13.16 7.60 -12.69
CA ILE A 75 -12.59 8.50 -11.69
C ILE A 75 -12.58 7.84 -10.31
N MET A 76 -13.69 7.22 -9.89
CA MET A 76 -13.77 6.48 -8.63
C MET A 76 -12.74 5.35 -8.59
N THR A 77 -12.60 4.56 -9.66
CA THR A 77 -11.63 3.46 -9.71
C THR A 77 -10.20 3.96 -9.59
N LEU A 78 -9.85 5.04 -10.31
CA LEU A 78 -8.52 5.67 -10.21
C LEU A 78 -8.24 6.21 -8.79
N GLY A 79 -9.24 6.83 -8.15
CA GLY A 79 -9.15 7.33 -6.78
C GLY A 79 -8.88 6.23 -5.76
N HIS A 80 -9.58 5.09 -5.86
CA HIS A 80 -9.33 3.93 -4.97
C HIS A 80 -7.91 3.39 -5.16
N ARG A 81 -7.46 3.19 -6.41
CA ARG A 81 -6.11 2.69 -6.71
C ARG A 81 -5.00 3.57 -6.12
N GLN A 82 -5.19 4.89 -6.20
CA GLN A 82 -4.25 5.83 -5.60
C GLN A 82 -4.31 5.79 -4.07
N MET A 83 -5.51 5.79 -3.48
CA MET A 83 -5.70 5.72 -2.04
C MET A 83 -5.10 4.44 -1.43
N ASP A 84 -5.25 3.30 -2.09
CA ASP A 84 -4.66 2.02 -1.68
C ASP A 84 -3.12 2.10 -1.66
N ALA A 85 -2.52 2.67 -2.72
CA ALA A 85 -1.07 2.85 -2.82
C ALA A 85 -0.52 3.87 -1.82
N ASP A 86 -1.22 5.00 -1.64
CA ASP A 86 -0.87 6.06 -0.67
C ASP A 86 -0.92 5.51 0.77
N SER A 87 -1.94 4.72 1.09
CA SER A 87 -2.09 4.08 2.40
C SER A 87 -0.96 3.10 2.70
N GLN A 88 -0.61 2.24 1.74
CA GLN A 88 0.46 1.26 1.90
C GLN A 88 1.84 1.92 2.00
N ALA A 89 2.12 2.92 1.17
CA ALA A 89 3.38 3.68 1.23
C ALA A 89 3.51 4.42 2.57
N ARG A 90 2.42 4.99 3.09
CA ARG A 90 2.42 5.65 4.40
C ARG A 90 2.68 4.67 5.55
N GLU A 91 1.98 3.54 5.61
CA GLU A 91 2.16 2.54 6.67
C GLU A 91 3.61 2.02 6.70
N LEU A 92 4.14 1.67 5.52
CA LEU A 92 5.54 1.31 5.32
C LEU A 92 6.48 2.37 5.89
N PHE A 93 6.32 3.61 5.43
CA PHE A 93 7.25 4.68 5.80
C PHE A 93 7.13 5.08 7.27
N ASP A 94 5.94 5.02 7.87
CA ASP A 94 5.77 5.28 9.30
C ASP A 94 6.43 4.17 10.14
N ARG A 95 6.44 2.92 9.66
CA ARG A 95 7.23 1.85 10.28
C ARG A 95 8.74 2.07 10.12
N MET A 96 9.21 2.42 8.92
CA MET A 96 10.61 2.79 8.68
C MET A 96 11.08 3.96 9.54
N ALA A 97 10.23 4.97 9.78
CA ALA A 97 10.57 6.09 10.65
C ALA A 97 10.87 5.63 12.09
N ILE A 98 10.04 4.74 12.65
CA ILE A 98 10.24 4.16 13.98
C ILE A 98 11.53 3.33 14.00
N ASP A 99 11.71 2.47 13.00
CA ASP A 99 12.85 1.57 12.91
C ASP A 99 14.20 2.30 12.77
N PHE A 100 14.29 3.30 11.89
CA PHE A 100 15.50 4.12 11.72
C PHE A 100 15.76 5.05 12.92
N ALA A 101 14.72 5.54 13.61
CA ALA A 101 14.90 6.37 14.80
C ALA A 101 15.55 5.61 15.98
N GLN A 102 15.32 4.30 16.05
CA GLN A 102 15.89 3.40 17.07
C GLN A 102 17.17 2.66 16.61
N MET A 103 17.71 3.03 15.44
CA MET A 103 18.97 2.48 14.92
C MET A 103 20.14 2.80 15.85
N ILE A 104 20.88 1.77 16.25
CA ILE A 104 22.14 1.90 16.99
C ILE A 104 23.19 2.45 16.01
N ARG A 105 23.80 3.60 16.32
CA ARG A 105 24.70 4.36 15.40
C ARG A 105 26.11 4.56 15.92
N ARG A 106 26.68 3.52 16.53
CA ARG A 106 28.06 3.51 17.03
C ARG A 106 29.05 3.13 15.91
N SER A 107 30.31 3.51 16.07
CA SER A 107 31.41 3.18 15.13
C SER A 107 31.93 1.75 15.27
N ASP A 108 31.61 1.07 16.37
CA ASP A 108 31.99 -0.31 16.69
C ASP A 108 30.84 -1.32 16.50
N VAL A 109 29.85 -0.93 15.69
CA VAL A 109 28.66 -1.72 15.36
C VAL A 109 28.61 -1.90 13.86
N ASP A 110 28.41 -3.14 13.42
CA ASP A 110 28.31 -3.49 12.00
C ASP A 110 26.93 -3.15 11.41
N TYR A 111 26.92 -2.88 10.11
CA TYR A 111 25.71 -2.65 9.32
C TYR A 111 25.81 -3.44 8.01
N TYR A 112 24.66 -3.78 7.44
CA TYR A 112 24.60 -4.25 6.07
C TYR A 112 23.91 -3.22 5.20
N LEU A 113 24.70 -2.71 4.28
CA LEU A 113 24.40 -1.56 3.44
C LEU A 113 24.92 -1.87 2.02
N LYS A 114 24.60 -1.01 1.04
CA LYS A 114 25.05 -1.13 -0.37
C LYS A 114 26.53 -1.42 -0.60
N SER A 115 27.39 -1.06 0.35
CA SER A 115 28.84 -1.24 0.28
C SER A 115 29.38 -2.35 1.21
N SER A 116 28.51 -3.21 1.77
CA SER A 116 28.97 -4.39 2.51
C SER A 116 29.64 -5.38 1.56
N THR A 117 30.81 -5.89 1.94
CA THR A 117 31.53 -6.95 1.22
C THR A 117 30.78 -8.29 1.17
N THR A 118 29.71 -8.42 1.95
CA THR A 118 28.80 -9.59 1.92
C THR A 118 27.44 -9.29 1.31
N ALA A 119 27.26 -8.12 0.70
CA ALA A 119 26.14 -7.91 -0.21
C ALA A 119 26.29 -8.89 -1.39
N ASN A 120 25.32 -9.78 -1.56
CA ASN A 120 25.33 -10.87 -2.56
C ASN A 120 25.26 -10.42 -4.04
N ASP A 121 25.50 -9.12 -4.30
CA ASP A 121 25.65 -8.50 -5.62
C ASP A 121 26.85 -7.51 -5.69
N CYS A 122 27.72 -7.46 -4.67
CA CYS A 122 28.93 -6.65 -4.73
C CYS A 122 30.02 -7.33 -5.57
N ARG A 123 30.51 -6.63 -6.62
CA ARG A 123 31.86 -6.92 -7.16
C ARG A 123 32.94 -5.91 -6.76
N LEU A 124 32.61 -4.62 -6.55
CA LEU A 124 33.46 -3.61 -5.89
C LEU A 124 32.64 -2.53 -5.13
N CYS A 125 31.51 -2.95 -4.52
CA CYS A 125 30.86 -2.33 -3.35
C CYS A 125 30.75 -0.78 -3.32
N ASN A 126 29.87 -0.22 -4.16
CA ASN A 126 29.30 1.12 -3.93
C ASN A 126 27.78 1.17 -4.11
N ARG A 127 27.16 0.10 -4.65
CA ARG A 127 25.74 -0.03 -5.00
C ARG A 127 25.33 -1.51 -4.92
N GLN A 128 24.05 -1.77 -4.72
CA GLN A 128 23.36 -3.03 -5.06
C GLN A 128 22.59 -2.76 -6.37
N ARG A 129 22.49 -3.74 -7.28
CA ARG A 129 21.75 -3.59 -8.55
C ARG A 129 20.27 -3.90 -8.34
N GLY A 130 19.40 -3.01 -8.80
CA GLY A 130 17.96 -3.16 -8.67
C GLY A 130 17.54 -3.09 -7.21
N ASN A 131 16.77 -4.07 -6.75
CA ASN A 131 16.16 -4.03 -5.42
C ASN A 131 17.19 -4.09 -4.28
N ASP A 132 17.26 -2.99 -3.55
CA ASP A 132 18.16 -2.80 -2.43
C ASP A 132 17.87 -3.71 -1.23
N GLN A 133 18.89 -3.83 -0.39
CA GLN A 133 18.81 -4.53 0.89
C GLN A 133 19.58 -3.76 1.96
N ILE A 134 18.94 -3.56 3.11
CA ILE A 134 19.51 -2.88 4.28
C ILE A 134 19.21 -3.69 5.54
N ALA A 135 20.18 -3.84 6.43
CA ALA A 135 19.98 -4.34 7.78
C ALA A 135 20.88 -3.62 8.79
N PHE A 136 20.39 -3.46 10.01
CA PHE A 136 21.05 -2.73 11.09
C PHE A 136 20.55 -3.21 12.45
N TYR A 137 21.35 -2.98 13.48
CA TYR A 137 20.94 -3.21 14.86
C TYR A 137 20.06 -2.07 15.38
N SER A 138 18.98 -2.43 16.07
CA SER A 138 17.99 -1.50 16.62
C SER A 138 17.66 -1.85 18.08
N THR A 139 17.30 -0.85 18.88
CA THR A 139 16.73 -1.02 20.23
C THR A 139 15.24 -1.35 20.22
N ILE A 140 14.65 -1.55 19.03
CA ILE A 140 13.30 -2.09 18.91
C ILE A 140 13.30 -3.56 19.32
N PRO A 141 12.32 -3.99 20.13
CA PRO A 141 12.18 -5.40 20.46
C PRO A 141 11.90 -6.25 19.23
N GLY A 142 12.68 -7.31 19.04
CA GLY A 142 12.44 -8.35 18.05
C GLY A 142 11.93 -9.63 18.69
N TRP A 143 11.68 -10.67 17.88
CA TRP A 143 11.45 -12.03 18.36
C TRP A 143 12.58 -12.93 17.86
N SER A 144 13.08 -13.86 18.68
CA SER A 144 14.07 -14.82 18.16
C SER A 144 13.39 -16.07 17.61
N ALA A 145 13.65 -16.34 16.33
CA ALA A 145 13.17 -17.53 15.66
C ALA A 145 14.04 -18.78 15.94
N ILE A 146 15.14 -18.63 16.69
CA ILE A 146 15.99 -19.73 17.19
C ILE A 146 15.40 -20.35 18.47
N THR A 147 14.92 -19.51 19.41
CA THR A 147 14.32 -19.97 20.67
C THR A 147 12.78 -19.99 20.64
N GLY A 148 12.17 -19.52 19.55
CA GLY A 148 10.73 -19.63 19.24
C GLY A 148 9.79 -18.78 20.10
N ALA A 149 10.24 -18.28 21.26
CA ALA A 149 9.38 -17.65 22.26
C ALA A 149 10.02 -16.48 23.04
N GLN A 150 11.19 -15.98 22.64
CA GLN A 150 11.89 -14.94 23.40
C GLN A 150 11.96 -13.61 22.65
N GLN A 151 11.49 -12.57 23.33
CA GLN A 151 11.67 -11.19 22.92
C GLN A 151 13.05 -10.69 23.37
N GLY A 152 13.85 -10.18 22.44
CA GLY A 152 15.11 -9.50 22.77
C GLY A 152 14.91 -7.98 22.77
N PRO A 153 15.53 -7.22 23.70
CA PRO A 153 15.47 -5.75 23.72
C PRO A 153 16.36 -5.09 22.65
N VAL A 154 17.16 -5.88 21.93
CA VAL A 154 17.92 -5.47 20.75
C VAL A 154 17.57 -6.46 19.64
N SER A 155 17.40 -5.96 18.42
CA SER A 155 17.09 -6.78 17.25
C SER A 155 17.91 -6.36 16.04
N ILE A 156 17.97 -7.26 15.05
CA ILE A 156 18.36 -6.92 13.68
C ILE A 156 17.07 -6.55 12.95
N ILE A 157 16.97 -5.30 12.52
CA ILE A 157 15.93 -4.86 11.60
C ILE A 157 16.52 -4.78 10.21
N GLY A 158 15.75 -5.14 9.20
CA GLY A 158 16.17 -5.01 7.82
C GLY A 158 15.01 -5.00 6.84
N TYR A 159 15.26 -4.50 5.65
CA TYR A 159 14.29 -4.44 4.55
C TYR A 159 14.89 -5.01 3.28
N ARG A 160 14.06 -5.71 2.51
CA ARG A 160 14.34 -6.19 1.16
C ARG A 160 13.03 -6.41 0.40
N ILE A 161 13.09 -6.46 -0.92
CA ILE A 161 12.04 -7.14 -1.69
C ILE A 161 12.24 -8.66 -1.58
N ASN A 162 11.16 -9.40 -1.28
CA ASN A 162 11.13 -10.87 -1.31
C ASN A 162 11.43 -11.35 -2.74
N VAL A 163 12.50 -12.13 -2.89
CA VAL A 163 12.80 -12.87 -4.12
C VAL A 163 12.51 -14.34 -3.87
N SER A 164 11.37 -14.83 -4.35
CA SER A 164 11.00 -16.26 -4.25
C SER A 164 10.24 -16.74 -5.48
N GLY A 165 10.10 -18.06 -5.63
CA GLY A 165 9.22 -18.67 -6.63
C GLY A 165 7.74 -18.66 -6.26
N THR A 166 7.33 -17.94 -5.19
CA THR A 166 5.99 -18.03 -4.60
C THR A 166 5.09 -16.84 -4.94
N THR A 167 3.83 -16.89 -4.53
CA THR A 167 2.86 -15.78 -4.62
C THR A 167 3.21 -14.57 -3.74
N LEU A 168 4.19 -14.72 -2.84
CA LEU A 168 4.71 -13.68 -1.95
C LEU A 168 5.92 -12.93 -2.54
N SER A 169 6.40 -13.35 -3.72
CA SER A 169 7.52 -12.71 -4.44
C SER A 169 7.21 -11.28 -4.90
N ASN A 170 8.26 -10.49 -5.04
CA ASN A 170 8.25 -9.07 -5.42
C ASN A 170 7.41 -8.19 -4.48
N ARG A 171 7.49 -8.45 -3.17
CA ARG A 171 6.81 -7.68 -2.11
C ARG A 171 7.85 -7.24 -1.07
N LEU A 172 7.67 -6.08 -0.45
CA LEU A 172 8.61 -5.61 0.56
C LEU A 172 8.41 -6.34 1.89
N GLU A 173 9.48 -6.95 2.37
CA GLU A 173 9.59 -7.60 3.66
C GLU A 173 10.37 -6.75 4.66
N ARG A 174 9.99 -6.89 5.93
CA ARG A 174 10.74 -6.40 7.08
C ARG A 174 11.18 -7.57 7.95
N LEU A 175 12.47 -7.61 8.26
CA LEU A 175 13.07 -8.48 9.27
C LEU A 175 12.89 -7.89 10.68
N GLY A 176 12.66 -8.74 11.68
CA GLY A 176 12.59 -8.37 13.10
C GLY A 176 13.19 -9.39 14.07
N GLU A 177 14.33 -10.00 13.72
CA GLU A 177 14.96 -11.05 14.54
C GLU A 177 15.62 -10.45 15.80
N ALA A 178 15.24 -10.94 16.98
CA ALA A 178 15.89 -10.57 18.23
C ALA A 178 17.32 -11.08 18.30
N LEU A 179 18.21 -10.26 18.88
CA LEU A 179 19.46 -10.77 19.41
C LEU A 179 19.21 -11.46 20.75
N VAL A 180 19.63 -12.71 20.82
CA VAL A 180 19.73 -13.46 22.06
C VAL A 180 20.99 -12.97 22.79
N TRP A 181 20.87 -12.53 24.05
CA TRP A 181 22.03 -12.19 24.87
C TRP A 181 22.81 -13.46 25.20
N ASN A 182 24.15 -13.40 25.08
CA ASN A 182 25.02 -14.51 25.49
C ASN A 182 24.77 -14.82 26.98
N GLY A 183 24.39 -16.08 27.25
CA GLY A 183 23.77 -16.50 28.52
C GLY A 183 22.43 -17.22 28.33
N ALA A 184 21.72 -17.00 27.21
CA ALA A 184 20.58 -17.83 26.81
C ALA A 184 20.97 -19.00 25.87
N THR A 185 22.18 -18.98 25.30
CA THR A 185 22.88 -20.17 24.81
C THR A 185 24.10 -20.45 25.69
N SER A 186 24.53 -21.70 25.76
CA SER A 186 25.71 -22.13 26.53
C SER A 186 27.02 -21.91 25.79
N ASP A 187 27.10 -20.89 24.93
CA ASP A 187 28.26 -20.64 24.08
C ASP A 187 29.46 -20.13 24.90
N THR A 188 30.51 -20.94 24.90
CA THR A 188 31.81 -20.61 25.46
C THR A 188 32.81 -20.30 24.35
N ARG A 189 33.71 -19.34 24.61
CA ARG A 189 34.91 -19.15 23.80
C ARG A 189 35.79 -20.40 23.88
N SER A 190 36.74 -20.53 22.97
CA SER A 190 37.77 -21.58 23.00
C SER A 190 38.65 -21.58 24.27
N ASP A 191 38.57 -20.51 25.08
CA ASP A 191 39.19 -20.38 26.40
C ASP A 191 38.29 -20.85 27.58
N GLY A 192 37.10 -21.40 27.28
CA GLY A 192 36.15 -21.93 28.26
C GLY A 192 35.32 -20.88 29.01
N ARG A 193 35.52 -19.59 28.74
CA ARG A 193 34.73 -18.50 29.35
C ARG A 193 33.43 -18.27 28.56
N PRO A 194 32.37 -17.71 29.17
CA PRO A 194 31.19 -17.28 28.43
C PRO A 194 31.58 -16.40 27.24
N ALA A 195 30.96 -16.62 26.09
CA ALA A 195 31.21 -15.77 24.94
C ALA A 195 30.86 -14.31 25.29
N SER A 196 31.84 -13.42 25.17
CA SER A 196 31.60 -11.98 25.11
C SER A 196 30.54 -11.70 24.04
N VAL A 197 29.62 -10.76 24.26
CA VAL A 197 28.70 -10.31 23.21
C VAL A 197 29.53 -9.58 22.16
N ILE A 198 29.95 -10.30 21.13
CA ILE A 198 30.60 -9.74 19.96
C ILE A 198 29.60 -9.85 18.81
N PHE A 199 29.41 -8.75 18.09
CA PHE A 199 28.84 -8.79 16.76
C PHE A 199 29.88 -9.49 15.86
N TRP A 200 29.81 -10.82 15.81
CA TRP A 200 30.81 -11.67 15.17
C TRP A 200 30.33 -12.10 13.79
N ALA A 201 31.09 -11.70 12.78
CA ALA A 201 30.86 -12.00 11.37
C ALA A 201 29.66 -11.24 10.75
N PRO A 202 29.69 -11.05 9.42
CA PRO A 202 29.00 -9.94 8.77
C PRO A 202 27.48 -10.09 8.82
N LEU A 203 26.80 -8.96 9.00
CA LEU A 203 25.35 -8.82 9.13
C LEU A 203 24.59 -9.12 7.81
N ASN A 204 24.80 -10.26 7.16
CA ASN A 204 23.90 -10.74 6.12
C ASN A 204 22.83 -11.64 6.78
N PRO A 205 21.72 -11.09 7.31
CA PRO A 205 20.68 -11.92 7.91
C PRO A 205 20.04 -12.86 6.87
N TRP A 206 20.01 -12.47 5.59
CA TRP A 206 19.37 -13.26 4.55
C TRP A 206 20.12 -14.56 4.21
N ALA A 207 21.38 -14.72 4.63
CA ALA A 207 22.15 -15.94 4.45
C ALA A 207 21.80 -17.07 5.43
N ASN A 208 21.29 -16.76 6.63
CA ASN A 208 21.24 -17.71 7.76
C ASN A 208 19.85 -17.92 8.37
N LEU A 209 18.79 -17.31 7.85
CA LEU A 209 17.46 -17.37 8.45
C LEU A 209 16.66 -18.60 7.98
N THR A 210 16.64 -19.63 8.82
CA THR A 210 15.90 -20.89 8.60
C THR A 210 14.42 -20.83 9.02
N THR A 211 14.01 -19.81 9.78
CA THR A 211 12.71 -19.75 10.48
C THR A 211 11.96 -18.42 10.28
N ASN A 212 12.00 -17.86 9.05
CA ASN A 212 11.15 -16.76 8.56
C ASN A 212 10.68 -15.67 9.58
N PRO A 213 11.59 -14.91 10.23
CA PRO A 213 11.24 -13.74 11.03
C PRO A 213 10.95 -12.50 10.15
N PHE A 214 10.20 -12.69 9.06
CA PHE A 214 9.91 -11.69 8.04
C PHE A 214 8.41 -11.38 7.97
N ASP A 215 8.06 -10.10 8.15
CA ASP A 215 6.71 -9.59 7.91
C ASP A 215 6.63 -8.97 6.51
N ILE A 216 5.59 -9.29 5.73
CA ILE A 216 5.30 -8.58 4.49
C ILE A 216 4.61 -7.25 4.83
N ILE A 217 5.38 -6.16 4.85
CA ILE A 217 4.89 -4.83 5.21
C ILE A 217 4.52 -3.97 3.99
N GLY A 218 5.06 -4.27 2.82
CA GLY A 218 4.71 -3.61 1.56
C GLY A 218 4.21 -4.62 0.56
N ARG A 219 2.95 -5.04 0.69
CA ARG A 219 2.37 -6.11 -0.12
C ARG A 219 2.49 -5.85 -1.62
N ASP A 220 2.36 -4.61 -2.08
CA ASP A 220 2.37 -4.25 -3.49
C ASP A 220 3.49 -3.23 -3.84
N VAL A 221 4.37 -2.95 -2.87
CA VAL A 221 5.70 -2.35 -3.08
C VAL A 221 6.58 -3.39 -3.76
N PHE A 222 7.12 -3.05 -4.94
CA PHE A 222 7.92 -3.97 -5.76
C PHE A 222 9.32 -3.45 -6.13
N ARG A 223 9.52 -2.13 -6.03
CA ARG A 223 10.84 -1.50 -6.06
C ARG A 223 11.12 -0.86 -4.71
N PHE A 224 12.29 -1.10 -4.16
CA PHE A 224 12.85 -0.43 -2.99
C PHE A 224 14.28 -0.02 -3.30
N GLU A 225 14.58 1.27 -3.13
CA GLU A 225 15.87 1.90 -3.30
C GLU A 225 16.14 2.82 -2.10
N TYR A 226 17.39 3.04 -1.74
CA TYR A 226 17.76 4.08 -0.78
C TYR A 226 19.11 4.73 -1.10
N TYR A 227 19.34 5.91 -0.54
CA TYR A 227 20.61 6.63 -0.60
C TYR A 227 20.75 7.50 0.65
N TYR A 228 21.89 8.19 0.81
CA TYR A 228 22.22 8.93 2.01
C TYR A 228 22.35 10.42 1.73
N LEU A 229 21.81 11.25 2.63
CA LEU A 229 22.27 12.62 2.82
C LEU A 229 23.36 12.60 3.90
N LEU A 230 24.57 13.04 3.57
CA LEU A 230 25.70 13.13 4.50
C LEU A 230 25.68 14.45 5.29
N LYS A 231 26.50 14.54 6.37
CA LYS A 231 26.56 15.73 7.24
C LYS A 231 27.28 16.93 6.62
N ASN A 232 27.98 16.75 5.51
CA ASN A 232 28.51 17.85 4.69
C ASN A 232 27.49 18.39 3.68
N GLY A 233 26.31 17.76 3.55
CA GLY A 233 25.26 18.12 2.60
C GLY A 233 25.25 17.32 1.30
N ASP A 234 26.25 16.46 1.06
CA ASP A 234 26.32 15.65 -0.17
C ASP A 234 25.32 14.48 -0.16
N LEU A 235 24.83 14.13 -1.35
CA LEU A 235 24.04 12.91 -1.57
C LEU A 235 24.94 11.77 -2.05
N SER A 236 24.91 10.64 -1.34
CA SER A 236 25.84 9.52 -1.56
C SER A 236 25.13 8.17 -1.60
N SER A 237 25.67 7.22 -2.37
CA SER A 237 25.33 5.79 -2.32
C SER A 237 26.02 5.04 -1.16
N THR A 238 26.95 5.69 -0.44
CA THR A 238 27.67 5.15 0.72
C THR A 238 27.50 6.06 1.95
N PRO A 239 27.53 5.53 3.19
CA PRO A 239 27.27 6.30 4.41
C PRO A 239 28.51 7.08 4.92
N TRP A 240 29.50 7.34 4.06
CA TRP A 240 30.78 7.97 4.41
C TRP A 240 31.29 8.89 3.28
N TYR A 241 32.14 9.86 3.62
CA TYR A 241 32.78 10.74 2.63
C TYR A 241 33.86 10.04 1.79
N ALA A 242 34.63 9.12 2.40
CA ALA A 242 35.73 8.42 1.74
C ALA A 242 35.94 7.02 2.33
N THR A 243 36.30 6.06 1.47
CA THR A 243 36.56 4.66 1.85
C THR A 243 37.77 4.49 2.80
N SER A 244 38.64 5.50 2.89
CA SER A 244 39.75 5.57 3.85
C SER A 244 39.32 5.98 5.27
N SER A 245 38.07 6.39 5.47
CA SER A 245 37.55 6.86 6.77
C SER A 245 36.10 6.41 7.01
N VAL A 246 35.87 5.10 6.86
CA VAL A 246 34.56 4.48 7.15
C VAL A 246 34.28 4.55 8.65
N ARG A 247 33.19 5.23 9.03
CA ARG A 247 32.71 5.35 10.42
C ARG A 247 31.27 4.83 10.59
N GLY A 248 30.93 3.79 9.84
CA GLY A 248 29.57 3.25 9.77
C GLY A 248 28.57 4.33 9.38
N MET A 249 27.50 4.48 10.17
CA MET A 249 26.45 5.48 9.95
C MET A 249 26.73 6.86 10.56
N GLN A 250 27.93 7.13 11.10
CA GLN A 250 28.22 8.39 11.81
C GLN A 250 28.25 9.64 10.92
N ASP A 251 28.51 9.50 9.62
CA ASP A 251 28.56 10.62 8.67
C ASP A 251 27.24 10.89 7.95
N VAL A 252 26.21 10.10 8.23
CA VAL A 252 24.87 10.23 7.66
C VAL A 252 24.02 11.22 8.48
N SER A 253 23.37 12.14 7.78
CA SER A 253 22.30 13.03 8.28
C SER A 253 20.91 12.41 8.09
N ALA A 254 20.66 11.79 6.94
CA ALA A 254 19.40 11.12 6.64
C ALA A 254 19.60 9.93 5.71
N ILE A 255 18.74 8.92 5.86
CA ILE A 255 18.53 7.89 4.83
C ILE A 255 17.35 8.35 3.99
N ILE A 256 17.50 8.43 2.68
CA ILE A 256 16.42 8.76 1.75
C ILE A 256 16.01 7.45 1.07
N VAL A 257 14.73 7.15 1.05
CA VAL A 257 14.18 5.88 0.53
C VAL A 257 13.19 6.18 -0.59
N ASP A 258 13.40 5.53 -1.73
CA ASP A 258 12.48 5.56 -2.88
C ASP A 258 11.77 4.21 -3.01
N VAL A 259 10.46 4.23 -3.25
CA VAL A 259 9.67 3.02 -3.48
C VAL A 259 8.73 3.16 -4.67
N ALA A 260 8.54 2.06 -5.40
CA ALA A 260 7.46 1.93 -6.39
C ALA A 260 6.38 0.97 -5.90
N VAL A 261 5.15 1.44 -5.91
CA VAL A 261 3.94 0.73 -5.46
C VAL A 261 2.99 0.59 -6.64
N ILE A 262 2.46 -0.61 -6.85
CA ILE A 262 1.43 -0.89 -7.85
C ILE A 262 0.10 -1.20 -7.15
N ASP A 263 -1.05 -0.79 -7.67
CA ASP A 263 -2.31 -1.16 -7.01
C ASP A 263 -2.60 -2.66 -7.14
N SER A 264 -3.23 -3.24 -6.11
CA SER A 264 -3.42 -4.70 -6.03
C SER A 264 -4.21 -5.31 -7.20
N LYS A 265 -5.12 -4.56 -7.84
CA LYS A 265 -5.89 -5.02 -9.01
C LYS A 265 -5.08 -4.97 -10.29
N SER A 266 -4.31 -3.90 -10.47
CA SER A 266 -3.43 -3.71 -11.63
C SER A 266 -2.19 -4.62 -11.57
N ARG A 267 -1.72 -4.97 -10.37
CA ARG A 267 -0.64 -5.94 -10.15
C ARG A 267 -0.96 -7.33 -10.70
N VAL A 268 -2.23 -7.75 -10.68
CA VAL A 268 -2.67 -9.06 -11.22
C VAL A 268 -2.48 -9.15 -12.75
N LEU A 269 -2.29 -8.03 -13.44
CA LEU A 269 -2.00 -8.00 -14.88
C LEU A 269 -0.53 -8.31 -15.21
N LEU A 270 0.34 -8.46 -14.20
CA LEU A 270 1.77 -8.71 -14.36
C LEU A 270 2.15 -10.07 -13.72
N SER A 271 3.00 -10.83 -14.40
CA SER A 271 3.64 -12.01 -13.83
C SER A 271 4.73 -11.63 -12.82
N ASN A 272 5.16 -12.57 -11.97
CA ASN A 272 6.31 -12.35 -11.09
C ASN A 272 7.59 -12.00 -11.86
N SER A 273 7.77 -12.54 -13.07
CA SER A 273 8.89 -12.18 -13.96
C SER A 273 8.77 -10.76 -14.50
N ASP A 274 7.57 -10.30 -14.86
CA ASP A 274 7.35 -8.93 -15.33
C ASP A 274 7.64 -7.91 -14.23
N ILE A 275 7.21 -8.20 -13.00
CA ILE A 275 7.44 -7.31 -11.85
C ILE A 275 8.94 -7.29 -11.47
N ALA A 276 9.64 -8.43 -11.52
CA ALA A 276 11.07 -8.50 -11.25
C ALA A 276 11.89 -7.77 -12.33
N GLY A 277 11.60 -8.02 -13.62
CA GLY A 277 12.24 -7.32 -14.73
C GLY A 277 11.97 -5.82 -14.71
N LEU A 278 10.73 -5.41 -14.43
CA LEU A 278 10.40 -3.99 -14.27
C LEU A 278 11.17 -3.36 -13.10
N ALA A 279 11.38 -4.06 -11.99
CA ALA A 279 12.20 -3.56 -10.88
C ALA A 279 13.69 -3.41 -11.26
N GLU A 280 14.24 -4.27 -12.12
CA GLU A 280 15.59 -4.12 -12.68
C GLU A 280 15.70 -2.95 -13.68
N ASP A 281 14.64 -2.67 -14.46
CA ASP A 281 14.58 -1.52 -15.39
C ASP A 281 14.49 -0.17 -14.65
N LEU A 282 13.98 -0.16 -13.41
CA LEU A 282 13.96 1.02 -12.54
C LEU A 282 15.36 1.27 -11.94
N ALA A 283 16.17 2.02 -12.69
CA ALA A 283 17.59 2.28 -12.42
C ALA A 283 17.91 2.79 -10.99
N ASP A 284 19.05 2.34 -10.47
CA ASP A 284 19.54 2.64 -9.12
C ASP A 284 19.96 4.11 -8.95
N TYR A 285 20.07 4.54 -7.68
CA TYR A 285 20.65 5.83 -7.35
C TYR A 285 22.11 5.91 -7.85
N SER A 286 22.39 6.97 -8.60
CA SER A 286 23.63 7.17 -9.33
C SER A 286 24.29 8.54 -9.14
N GLY A 287 23.70 9.43 -8.34
CA GLY A 287 24.16 10.81 -8.12
C GLY A 287 23.12 11.89 -8.45
N GLN A 288 21.84 11.52 -8.56
CA GLN A 288 20.75 12.45 -8.88
C GLN A 288 20.44 13.38 -7.69
N ALA A 289 19.85 14.54 -7.97
CA ALA A 289 19.21 15.36 -6.94
C ALA A 289 17.93 14.68 -6.38
N PRO A 290 17.38 15.11 -5.23
CA PRO A 290 16.17 14.51 -4.66
C PRO A 290 14.99 14.54 -5.63
N GLY A 291 14.21 13.46 -5.66
CA GLY A 291 13.17 13.20 -6.66
C GLY A 291 13.68 12.84 -8.06
N GLY A 292 14.99 12.94 -8.33
CA GLY A 292 15.59 12.61 -9.62
C GLY A 292 15.53 11.12 -9.96
N SER A 293 15.65 10.24 -8.97
CA SER A 293 15.37 8.80 -9.12
C SER A 293 13.93 8.57 -9.59
N LEU A 294 12.95 9.19 -8.91
CA LEU A 294 11.52 9.04 -9.24
C LEU A 294 11.20 9.56 -10.64
N ALA A 295 11.84 10.65 -11.07
CA ALA A 295 11.69 11.20 -12.42
C ALA A 295 12.23 10.23 -13.49
N GLY A 296 13.39 9.63 -13.25
CA GLY A 296 13.95 8.57 -14.11
C GLY A 296 13.04 7.35 -14.17
N TRP A 297 12.55 6.88 -13.01
CA TRP A 297 11.61 5.75 -12.92
C TRP A 297 10.29 6.03 -13.65
N ARG A 298 9.75 7.26 -13.55
CA ARG A 298 8.56 7.67 -14.30
C ARG A 298 8.81 7.61 -15.81
N ALA A 299 9.96 8.11 -16.28
CA ALA A 299 10.33 8.05 -17.69
C ALA A 299 10.45 6.60 -18.20
N THR A 300 11.01 5.67 -17.40
CA THR A 300 11.05 4.23 -17.73
C THR A 300 9.64 3.64 -17.85
N LEU A 301 8.75 3.92 -16.90
CA LEU A 301 7.36 3.43 -16.90
C LEU A 301 6.56 3.96 -18.11
N ASP A 302 6.72 5.23 -18.45
CA ASP A 302 6.01 5.86 -19.56
C ASP A 302 6.58 5.39 -20.91
N GLY A 303 7.90 5.16 -20.99
CA GLY A 303 8.59 4.62 -22.17
C GLY A 303 8.37 3.13 -22.44
N ASN A 304 8.05 2.32 -21.42
CA ASN A 304 7.89 0.88 -21.56
C ASN A 304 6.68 0.52 -22.47
N MET A 305 6.95 -0.18 -23.58
CA MET A 305 5.94 -0.60 -24.57
C MET A 305 5.59 -2.09 -24.52
N THR A 306 6.22 -2.86 -23.62
CA THR A 306 6.10 -4.32 -23.55
C THR A 306 5.06 -4.78 -22.53
N LEU A 307 4.90 -4.06 -21.42
CA LEU A 307 3.98 -4.42 -20.34
C LEU A 307 2.61 -3.72 -20.48
N PRO A 308 1.53 -4.30 -19.92
CA PRO A 308 0.20 -3.72 -19.98
C PRO A 308 0.14 -2.28 -19.46
N ARG A 309 -0.24 -1.32 -20.32
CA ARG A 309 -0.42 0.09 -19.92
C ARG A 309 -1.34 0.32 -18.71
N PRO A 310 -2.44 -0.45 -18.48
CA PRO A 310 -3.23 -0.34 -17.26
C PRO A 310 -2.45 -0.68 -15.98
N ALA A 311 -1.42 -1.53 -16.06
CA ALA A 311 -0.53 -1.82 -14.94
C ALA A 311 0.47 -0.68 -14.70
N LEU A 312 1.22 -0.29 -15.73
CA LEU A 312 2.25 0.75 -15.64
C LEU A 312 1.68 2.11 -15.16
N SER A 313 0.53 2.52 -15.69
CA SER A 313 -0.13 3.80 -15.32
C SER A 313 -0.64 3.83 -13.86
N SER A 314 -0.83 2.67 -13.24
CA SER A 314 -1.20 2.57 -11.82
C SER A 314 -0.02 2.75 -10.87
N VAL A 315 1.23 2.63 -11.36
CA VAL A 315 2.42 2.68 -10.50
C VAL A 315 2.59 4.08 -9.90
N ARG A 316 2.62 4.12 -8.57
CA ARG A 316 2.90 5.28 -7.74
C ARG A 316 4.33 5.19 -7.21
N LEU A 317 5.00 6.33 -7.18
CA LEU A 317 6.41 6.46 -6.83
C LEU A 317 6.51 7.44 -5.67
N TYR A 318 7.24 7.08 -4.63
CA TYR A 318 7.36 7.89 -3.42
C TYR A 318 8.81 7.94 -2.94
N GLU A 319 9.24 9.10 -2.46
CA GLU A 319 10.53 9.35 -1.80
C GLU A 319 10.24 9.86 -0.38
N ARG A 320 10.98 9.40 0.63
CA ARG A 320 10.94 9.99 1.98
C ARG A 320 12.34 10.04 2.60
N SER A 321 12.69 11.21 3.11
CA SER A 321 13.91 11.42 3.92
C SER A 321 13.67 11.10 5.39
N PHE A 322 14.49 10.21 5.95
CA PHE A 322 14.51 9.82 7.35
C PHE A 322 15.74 10.41 8.04
N TYR A 323 15.57 11.59 8.64
CA TYR A 323 16.63 12.26 9.38
C TYR A 323 17.02 11.47 10.63
N LEU A 324 18.32 11.17 10.73
CA LEU A 324 18.91 10.47 11.86
C LEU A 324 19.36 11.53 12.87
N SER A 325 18.66 11.65 14.00
CA SER A 325 18.98 12.62 15.07
C SER A 325 20.46 12.56 15.46
N SER A 326 21.09 13.67 15.83
CA SER A 326 22.38 13.58 16.53
C SER A 326 22.19 12.72 17.79
N ALA A 327 23.07 11.72 18.00
CA ALA A 327 23.07 10.99 19.25
C ALA A 327 23.39 11.99 20.36
N SER A 328 22.36 12.38 21.13
CA SER A 328 22.57 13.13 22.36
C SER A 328 23.35 12.21 23.28
N LEU A 329 24.64 12.48 23.43
CA LEU A 329 25.40 12.02 24.59
C LEU A 329 24.61 12.50 25.82
N GLY A 330 23.99 11.55 26.51
CA GLY A 330 23.60 11.78 27.89
C GLY A 330 24.88 12.12 28.63
N SER A 331 24.99 13.38 29.05
CA SER A 331 26.05 13.80 29.97
C SER A 331 25.93 12.96 31.26
N PRO A 332 27.07 12.65 31.91
CA PRO A 332 27.25 11.45 32.73
C PRO A 332 26.39 11.37 33.99
#